data_AF-A0A9C8FVQ2-F1
#
_entry.id   AF-A0A9C8FVQ2-F1
#
_cell.length_a   1.000
_cell.length_b   1.000
_cell.length_c   1.000
_cell.angle_alpha   90.00
_cell.angle_beta   90.00
_cell.angle_gamma   90.00
#
_symmetry.space_group_name_H-M   'P 1'
#
loop_
_entity.id
_entity.type
_entity.pdbx_description
1 polymer ?
#
loop_
_entity_poly.entity_id
_entity_poly.type
_entity_poly.pdbx_seq_one_letter_code
_entity_poly.pdbx_strand_id
1 'polypeptide(L)'
;MKQVMTCHCGKEIEFDVPDSFNIADEPRLIEEIIDGSFMELECESCGAKLRPDIPLLFERISTTEGKIRLRYIPEPQRTRYLGSKLSEDDVERWAIGYEELREKFLIFSHQLDDRLIEFIKFLLLEKAESAENVRIVLAEIEEDHYTFYIHGLREQEVGISKIPRSLYQKVLASLTERMQNEVYSQIAEPPYVSINKISLEEEDL
;
A
#
# COMPACT_ATOMS: atom_id res chain seq x y z
N MET A 1 14.08 18.86 0.36
CA MET A 1 13.32 20.03 0.85
C MET A 1 13.28 20.08 2.37
N LYS A 2 13.23 21.29 2.96
CA LYS A 2 12.93 21.49 4.39
C LYS A 2 11.43 21.37 4.62
N GLN A 3 11.03 20.59 5.61
CA GLN A 3 9.65 20.38 6.02
C GLN A 3 9.48 20.65 7.51
N VAL A 4 8.25 20.99 7.90
CA VAL A 4 7.89 21.24 9.30
C VAL A 4 6.66 20.44 9.64
N MET A 5 6.67 19.77 10.78
CA MET A 5 5.48 19.14 11.35
C MET A 5 5.29 19.53 12.82
N THR A 6 4.04 19.51 13.27
CA THR A 6 3.69 19.81 14.65
C THR A 6 3.44 18.52 15.41
N CYS A 7 4.17 18.31 16.50
CA CYS A 7 3.92 17.24 17.45
C CYS A 7 2.61 17.50 18.22
N HIS A 8 1.96 16.45 18.72
CA HIS A 8 0.80 16.56 19.60
C HIS A 8 1.06 17.40 20.87
N CYS A 9 2.32 17.52 21.31
CA CYS A 9 2.71 18.39 22.42
C CYS A 9 2.84 19.88 22.04
N GLY A 10 2.58 20.23 20.78
CA GLY A 10 2.65 21.59 20.24
C GLY A 10 4.04 22.02 19.76
N LYS A 11 5.07 21.20 19.96
CA LYS A 11 6.43 21.49 19.46
C LYS A 11 6.52 21.26 17.96
N GLU A 12 7.07 22.23 17.25
CA GLU A 12 7.44 22.09 15.83
C GLU A 12 8.76 21.31 15.69
N ILE A 13 8.79 20.42 14.71
CA ILE A 13 9.94 19.62 14.32
C ILE A 13 10.25 19.96 12.87
N GLU A 14 11.45 20.50 12.63
CA GLU A 14 11.98 20.72 11.29
C GLU A 14 12.81 19.50 10.87
N PHE A 15 12.62 19.05 9.63
CA PHE A 15 13.39 17.94 9.06
C PHE A 15 13.64 18.14 7.57
N ASP A 16 14.71 17.55 7.08
CA ASP A 16 15.06 17.54 5.66
C ASP A 16 14.69 16.19 5.04
N VAL A 17 14.00 16.24 3.90
CA VAL A 17 13.57 15.05 3.16
C VAL A 17 13.74 15.32 1.66
N PRO A 18 14.35 14.42 0.88
CA PRO A 18 14.43 14.61 -0.56
C PRO A 18 13.05 14.47 -1.22
N ASP A 19 12.92 15.05 -2.41
CA ASP A 19 11.66 15.05 -3.16
C ASP A 19 11.42 13.67 -3.83
N SER A 20 12.50 12.93 -4.10
CA SER A 20 12.47 11.55 -4.53
C SER A 20 13.57 10.70 -3.89
N PHE A 21 13.32 9.40 -3.82
CA PHE A 21 14.27 8.39 -3.36
C PHE A 21 14.53 7.37 -4.48
N ASN A 22 15.78 7.17 -4.84
CA ASN A 22 16.17 6.13 -5.79
C ASN A 22 16.44 4.82 -5.05
N ILE A 23 15.49 3.90 -5.11
CA ILE A 23 15.53 2.65 -4.35
C ILE A 23 16.69 1.75 -4.79
N ALA A 24 17.15 1.85 -6.04
CA ALA A 24 18.29 1.07 -6.52
C ALA A 24 19.62 1.50 -5.87
N ASP A 25 19.73 2.77 -5.46
CA ASP A 25 20.94 3.32 -4.84
C ASP A 25 20.86 3.23 -3.29
N GLU A 26 19.65 3.12 -2.73
CA GLU A 26 19.38 3.09 -1.30
C GLU A 26 18.52 1.89 -0.87
N PRO A 27 19.01 0.65 -1.00
CA PRO A 27 18.22 -0.56 -0.73
C PRO A 27 17.77 -0.69 0.73
N ARG A 28 18.47 -0.03 1.68
CA ARG A 28 18.08 0.01 3.10
C ARG A 28 16.69 0.59 3.33
N LEU A 29 16.25 1.52 2.47
CA LEU A 29 14.92 2.11 2.57
C LEU A 29 13.80 1.08 2.44
N ILE A 30 14.04 -0.03 1.74
CA ILE A 30 13.06 -1.12 1.63
C ILE A 30 12.78 -1.73 3.00
N GLU A 31 13.83 -2.03 3.76
CA GLU A 31 13.71 -2.61 5.11
C GLU A 31 13.02 -1.62 6.06
N GLU A 32 13.46 -0.36 6.06
CA GLU A 32 12.88 0.71 6.88
C GLU A 32 11.38 0.97 6.57
N ILE A 33 10.97 0.84 5.29
CA ILE A 33 9.56 0.97 4.91
C ILE A 33 8.75 -0.24 5.37
N ILE A 34 9.33 -1.45 5.28
CA ILE A 34 8.65 -2.70 5.65
C ILE A 34 8.48 -2.82 7.18
N ASP A 35 9.50 -2.44 7.95
CA ASP A 35 9.51 -2.55 9.40
C ASP A 35 8.85 -1.36 10.13
N GLY A 36 8.59 -0.27 9.42
CA GLY A 36 7.91 0.90 9.95
C GLY A 36 8.82 2.07 10.36
N SER A 37 10.15 1.90 10.34
CA SER A 37 11.10 2.91 10.81
C SER A 37 11.36 4.03 9.82
N PHE A 38 10.93 3.90 8.56
CA PHE A 38 11.12 4.91 7.53
C PHE A 38 10.48 6.25 7.95
N MET A 39 11.30 7.29 7.96
CA MET A 39 10.93 8.64 8.40
C MET A 39 10.38 8.72 9.83
N GLU A 40 10.79 7.80 10.72
CA GLU A 40 10.51 7.94 12.15
C GLU A 40 11.36 9.06 12.76
N LEU A 41 10.71 10.05 13.33
CA LEU A 41 11.31 11.20 14.03
C LEU A 41 10.92 11.14 15.51
N GLU A 42 11.84 11.45 16.41
CA GLU A 42 11.57 11.56 17.84
C GLU A 42 11.43 13.02 18.26
N CYS A 43 10.34 13.36 18.95
CA CYS A 43 10.15 14.70 19.49
C CYS A 43 11.01 14.92 20.74
N GLU A 44 12.02 15.78 20.66
CA GLU A 44 12.91 16.11 21.79
C GLU A 44 12.18 16.64 23.05
N SER A 45 10.95 17.16 22.90
CA SER A 45 10.16 17.70 24.01
C SER A 45 9.40 16.64 24.81
N CYS A 46 8.90 15.59 24.16
CA CYS A 46 8.00 14.62 24.79
C CYS A 46 8.36 13.15 24.53
N GLY A 47 9.40 12.88 23.73
CA GLY A 47 9.85 11.53 23.37
C GLY A 47 8.93 10.78 22.42
N ALA A 48 7.89 11.42 21.88
CA ALA A 48 6.99 10.74 20.96
C ALA A 48 7.64 10.50 19.59
N LYS A 49 7.43 9.29 19.08
CA LYS A 49 7.78 8.89 17.72
C LYS A 49 6.70 9.35 16.75
N LEU A 50 7.10 10.07 15.73
CA LEU A 50 6.24 10.70 14.74
C LEU A 50 6.74 10.31 13.36
N ARG A 51 5.82 10.06 12.44
CA ARG A 51 6.14 9.84 11.04
C ARG A 51 5.43 10.88 10.20
N PRO A 52 6.15 11.77 9.50
CA PRO A 52 5.53 12.72 8.60
C PRO A 52 4.77 11.99 7.50
N ASP A 53 3.48 12.32 7.33
CA ASP A 53 2.65 11.81 6.24
C ASP A 53 2.62 12.84 5.10
N ILE A 54 3.70 12.87 4.32
CA ILE A 54 3.91 13.85 3.23
C ILE A 54 4.06 13.13 1.88
N PRO A 55 3.71 13.76 0.73
CA PRO A 55 3.87 13.12 -0.57
C PRO A 55 5.34 12.89 -0.92
N LEU A 56 5.67 11.69 -1.41
CA LEU A 56 7.04 11.30 -1.79
C LEU A 56 7.06 10.52 -3.10
N LEU A 57 8.14 10.61 -3.85
CA LEU A 57 8.36 9.81 -5.06
C LEU A 57 9.45 8.76 -4.81
N PHE A 58 9.15 7.50 -5.11
CA PHE A 58 10.13 6.41 -5.11
C PHE A 58 10.43 6.01 -6.55
N GLU A 59 11.70 6.01 -6.91
CA GLU A 59 12.16 5.74 -8.27
C GLU A 59 12.92 4.43 -8.36
N ARG A 60 12.85 3.80 -9.54
CA ARG A 60 13.63 2.61 -9.90
C ARG A 60 13.38 1.40 -8.99
N ILE A 61 12.17 1.28 -8.47
CA ILE A 61 11.71 0.08 -7.76
C ILE A 61 11.72 -1.08 -8.75
N SER A 62 12.37 -2.18 -8.39
CA SER A 62 12.35 -3.40 -9.21
C SER A 62 11.04 -4.17 -8.98
N THR A 63 10.36 -4.53 -10.06
CA THR A 63 9.16 -5.38 -10.05
C THR A 63 9.27 -6.47 -11.12
N THR A 64 8.26 -7.32 -11.20
CA THR A 64 8.10 -8.30 -12.28
C THR A 64 7.89 -7.67 -13.67
N GLU A 65 7.44 -6.41 -13.73
CA GLU A 65 7.19 -5.67 -14.97
C GLU A 65 8.39 -4.79 -15.41
N GLY A 66 9.43 -4.71 -14.57
CA GLY A 66 10.61 -3.88 -14.82
C GLY A 66 10.89 -2.90 -13.69
N LYS A 67 11.49 -1.75 -14.03
CA LYS A 67 11.73 -0.67 -13.05
C LYS A 67 10.63 0.35 -13.14
N ILE A 68 10.01 0.67 -11.99
CA ILE A 68 8.90 1.60 -11.91
C ILE A 68 9.19 2.79 -10.99
N ARG A 69 8.34 3.80 -11.09
CA ARG A 69 8.17 4.88 -10.13
C ARG A 69 6.86 4.68 -9.36
N LEU A 70 6.93 4.90 -8.06
CA LEU A 70 5.79 4.83 -7.14
C LEU A 70 5.61 6.17 -6.44
N ARG A 71 4.40 6.73 -6.50
CA ARG A 71 4.01 7.92 -5.73
C ARG A 71 3.38 7.49 -4.41
N TYR A 72 3.95 7.97 -3.31
CA TYR A 72 3.31 7.92 -2.01
C TYR A 72 2.40 9.13 -1.84
N ILE A 73 1.15 8.85 -1.50
CA ILE A 73 0.11 9.85 -1.29
C ILE A 73 -0.31 9.77 0.19
N PRO A 74 -0.29 10.89 0.93
CA PRO A 74 -0.76 10.90 2.31
C PRO A 74 -2.22 10.47 2.43
N GLU A 75 -2.55 9.77 3.51
CA GLU A 75 -3.91 9.26 3.74
C GLU A 75 -4.97 10.39 3.73
N PRO A 76 -4.74 11.58 4.34
CA PRO A 76 -5.69 12.69 4.28
C PRO A 76 -5.98 13.21 2.87
N GLN A 77 -5.16 12.84 1.88
CA GLN A 77 -5.32 13.26 0.48
C GLN A 77 -6.03 12.20 -0.38
N ARG A 78 -6.42 11.05 0.19
CA ARG A 78 -7.10 9.94 -0.51
C ARG A 78 -8.25 10.42 -1.39
N THR A 79 -9.26 11.08 -0.81
CA THR A 79 -10.46 11.54 -1.53
C THR A 79 -10.12 12.49 -2.67
N ARG A 80 -9.11 13.36 -2.48
CA ARG A 80 -8.67 14.30 -3.51
C ARG A 80 -8.09 13.56 -4.70
N TYR A 81 -7.18 12.60 -4.47
CA TYR A 81 -6.49 11.87 -5.53
C TYR A 81 -7.42 10.92 -6.29
N LEU A 82 -8.49 10.44 -5.66
CA LEU A 82 -9.45 9.54 -6.28
C LEU A 82 -10.57 10.29 -7.02
N GLY A 83 -11.02 11.44 -6.50
CA GLY A 83 -12.06 12.26 -7.12
C GLY A 83 -11.57 13.18 -8.24
N SER A 84 -10.26 13.37 -8.39
CA SER A 84 -9.69 14.15 -9.49
C SER A 84 -8.99 13.23 -10.49
N LYS A 85 -9.28 13.42 -11.79
CA LYS A 85 -8.36 13.00 -12.86
C LYS A 85 -7.11 13.88 -12.74
N LEU A 86 -6.25 13.60 -11.76
CA LEU A 86 -4.90 14.16 -11.74
C LEU A 86 -4.14 13.51 -12.89
N SER A 87 -4.32 14.13 -14.06
CA SER A 87 -3.40 14.01 -15.16
C SER A 87 -2.04 14.54 -14.72
N GLU A 88 -0.97 13.89 -15.19
CA GLU A 88 0.39 14.45 -15.33
C GLU A 88 1.43 14.15 -14.24
N ASP A 89 1.33 13.04 -13.51
CA ASP A 89 2.54 12.41 -12.99
C ASP A 89 2.71 11.06 -13.67
N ASP A 90 3.72 10.94 -14.55
CA ASP A 90 4.13 9.72 -15.25
C ASP A 90 4.64 8.64 -14.26
N VAL A 91 3.82 8.22 -13.29
CA VAL A 91 4.17 7.17 -12.34
C VAL A 91 3.37 5.93 -12.65
N GLU A 92 4.00 4.77 -12.53
CA GLU A 92 3.36 3.50 -12.85
C GLU A 92 2.55 2.97 -11.66
N ARG A 93 2.85 3.41 -10.43
CA ARG A 93 2.13 3.01 -9.21
C ARG A 93 1.87 4.15 -8.24
N TRP A 94 0.74 4.07 -7.54
CA TRP A 94 0.41 4.86 -6.35
C TRP A 94 0.31 3.95 -5.13
N ALA A 95 0.62 4.50 -3.97
CA ALA A 95 0.29 3.95 -2.66
C ALA A 95 -0.29 5.07 -1.80
N ILE A 96 -1.50 4.88 -1.27
CA ILE A 96 -2.18 5.88 -0.45
C ILE A 96 -2.11 5.44 1.02
N GLY A 97 -1.49 6.27 1.85
CA GLY A 97 -1.22 5.94 3.24
C GLY A 97 -0.11 4.91 3.40
N TYR A 98 0.52 4.92 4.58
CA TYR A 98 1.74 4.15 4.80
C TYR A 98 1.52 2.63 4.74
N GLU A 99 0.32 2.16 5.07
CA GLU A 99 -0.01 0.73 5.01
C GLU A 99 0.11 0.19 3.58
N GLU A 100 -0.46 0.90 2.60
CA GLU A 100 -0.32 0.54 1.18
C GLU A 100 1.13 0.68 0.71
N LEU A 101 1.86 1.70 1.17
CA LEU A 101 3.28 1.87 0.83
C LEU A 101 4.09 0.66 1.30
N ARG A 102 3.95 0.30 2.58
CA ARG A 102 4.59 -0.86 3.18
C ARG A 102 4.28 -2.13 2.41
N GLU A 103 3.01 -2.35 2.09
CA GLU A 103 2.55 -3.52 1.35
C GLU A 103 3.17 -3.57 -0.07
N LYS A 104 3.20 -2.46 -0.80
CA LYS A 104 3.85 -2.41 -2.13
C LYS A 104 5.33 -2.77 -2.04
N PHE A 105 6.07 -2.23 -1.07
CA PHE A 105 7.48 -2.56 -0.89
C PHE A 105 7.70 -4.02 -0.46
N LEU A 106 6.82 -4.58 0.37
CA LEU A 106 6.84 -6.00 0.74
C LEU A 106 6.63 -6.90 -0.49
N ILE A 107 5.67 -6.56 -1.36
CA ILE A 107 5.37 -7.29 -2.61
C ILE A 107 6.57 -7.22 -3.57
N PHE A 108 7.10 -6.03 -3.83
CA PHE A 108 8.15 -5.81 -4.82
C PHE A 108 9.50 -6.39 -4.39
N SER A 109 9.83 -6.30 -3.09
CA SER A 109 11.04 -6.94 -2.54
C SER A 109 11.06 -8.47 -2.72
N HIS A 110 9.88 -9.09 -2.82
CA HIS A 110 9.71 -10.53 -3.06
C HIS A 110 9.41 -10.87 -4.54
N GLN A 111 9.51 -9.91 -5.45
CA GLN A 111 9.23 -10.07 -6.89
C GLN A 111 7.85 -10.69 -7.17
N LEU A 112 6.86 -10.26 -6.41
CA LEU A 112 5.46 -10.62 -6.64
C LEU A 112 4.77 -9.55 -7.50
N ASP A 113 3.75 -9.98 -8.25
CA ASP A 113 2.86 -9.08 -8.97
C ASP A 113 1.81 -8.49 -8.00
N ASP A 114 1.76 -7.16 -7.89
CA ASP A 114 0.87 -6.47 -6.97
C ASP A 114 -0.60 -6.62 -7.36
N ARG A 115 -0.91 -6.72 -8.66
CA ARG A 115 -2.29 -6.95 -9.13
C ARG A 115 -2.80 -8.30 -8.65
N LEU A 116 -1.94 -9.32 -8.67
CA LEU A 116 -2.32 -10.66 -8.21
C LEU A 116 -2.57 -10.69 -6.70
N ILE A 117 -1.79 -9.93 -5.92
CA ILE A 117 -2.05 -9.79 -4.48
C ILE A 117 -3.39 -9.10 -4.24
N GLU A 118 -3.69 -8.02 -4.96
CA GLU A 118 -5.00 -7.38 -4.91
C GLU A 118 -6.14 -8.32 -5.32
N PHE A 119 -5.91 -9.21 -6.31
CA PHE A 119 -6.89 -10.25 -6.65
C PHE A 119 -7.15 -11.23 -5.50
N ILE A 120 -6.11 -11.67 -4.79
CA ILE A 120 -6.27 -12.54 -3.62
C ILE A 120 -7.05 -11.81 -2.53
N LYS A 121 -6.75 -10.52 -2.31
CA LYS A 121 -7.48 -9.69 -1.35
C LYS A 121 -8.95 -9.54 -1.75
N PHE A 122 -9.24 -9.36 -3.04
CA PHE A 122 -10.60 -9.35 -3.57
C PHE A 122 -11.35 -10.65 -3.26
N LEU A 123 -10.75 -11.82 -3.52
CA LEU A 123 -11.35 -13.12 -3.18
C LEU A 123 -11.57 -13.31 -1.67
N LEU A 124 -10.71 -12.71 -0.84
CA LEU A 124 -10.88 -12.73 0.62
C LEU A 124 -12.03 -11.81 1.05
N LEU A 125 -12.16 -10.65 0.41
CA LEU A 125 -13.26 -9.71 0.63
C LEU A 125 -14.61 -10.33 0.25
N GLU A 126 -14.71 -11.00 -0.90
CA GLU A 126 -15.93 -11.71 -1.32
C GLU A 126 -16.37 -12.78 -0.31
N LYS A 127 -15.41 -13.44 0.35
CA LYS A 127 -15.68 -14.46 1.38
C LYS A 127 -16.06 -13.87 2.74
N ALA A 128 -15.75 -12.60 2.98
CA ALA A 128 -15.98 -11.93 4.25
C ALA A 128 -17.43 -11.45 4.45
N GLU A 129 -18.35 -11.81 3.52
CA GLU A 129 -19.81 -11.58 3.52
C GLU A 129 -20.35 -10.62 4.60
N SER A 130 -20.78 -9.43 4.17
CA SER A 130 -21.57 -8.47 4.98
C SER A 130 -20.85 -7.74 6.13
N ALA A 131 -19.53 -7.78 6.20
CA ALA A 131 -18.79 -6.91 7.10
C ALA A 131 -18.51 -5.54 6.44
N GLU A 132 -19.13 -4.48 6.98
CA GLU A 132 -18.84 -3.10 6.60
C GLU A 132 -17.42 -2.72 7.02
N ASN A 133 -16.71 -1.95 6.19
CA ASN A 133 -15.35 -1.45 6.46
C ASN A 133 -14.26 -2.52 6.67
N VAL A 134 -14.36 -3.66 5.97
CA VAL A 134 -13.30 -4.68 5.97
C VAL A 134 -12.03 -4.13 5.32
N ARG A 135 -10.92 -4.20 6.05
CA ARG A 135 -9.58 -3.90 5.53
C ARG A 135 -8.74 -5.15 5.50
N ILE A 136 -8.14 -5.44 4.35
CA ILE A 136 -7.29 -6.62 4.13
C ILE A 136 -5.90 -6.13 3.78
N VAL A 137 -4.91 -6.59 4.53
CA VAL A 137 -3.51 -6.14 4.40
C VAL A 137 -2.60 -7.35 4.28
N LEU A 138 -1.69 -7.36 3.31
CA LEU A 138 -0.62 -8.36 3.28
C LEU A 138 0.39 -8.03 4.40
N ALA A 139 0.39 -8.84 5.44
CA ALA A 139 1.23 -8.64 6.61
C ALA A 139 2.62 -9.24 6.42
N GLU A 140 2.70 -10.49 5.96
CA GLU A 140 3.95 -11.26 5.93
C GLU A 140 4.01 -12.18 4.71
N ILE A 141 5.24 -12.46 4.26
CA ILE A 141 5.55 -13.41 3.20
C ILE A 141 6.51 -14.45 3.78
N GLU A 142 6.05 -15.69 3.94
CA GLU A 142 6.85 -16.81 4.45
C GLU A 142 7.16 -17.82 3.33
N GLU A 143 7.99 -18.84 3.59
CA GLU A 143 8.44 -19.81 2.57
C GLU A 143 7.29 -20.60 1.92
N ASP A 144 6.21 -20.88 2.63
CA ASP A 144 5.12 -21.75 2.19
C ASP A 144 3.77 -21.02 2.03
N HIS A 145 3.61 -19.83 2.61
CA HIS A 145 2.36 -19.08 2.56
C HIS A 145 2.53 -17.55 2.66
N TYR A 146 1.44 -16.85 2.39
CA TYR A 146 1.27 -15.41 2.55
C TYR A 146 0.27 -15.15 3.67
N THR A 147 0.59 -14.25 4.60
CA THR A 147 -0.27 -13.92 5.73
C THR A 147 -0.98 -12.61 5.48
N PHE A 148 -2.30 -12.63 5.51
CA PHE A 148 -3.16 -11.45 5.41
C PHE A 148 -3.84 -11.17 6.75
N TYR A 149 -3.81 -9.91 7.16
CA TYR A 149 -4.61 -9.41 8.28
C TYR A 149 -5.92 -8.85 7.75
N ILE A 150 -7.01 -9.25 8.39
CA ILE A 150 -8.38 -8.85 8.03
C ILE A 150 -8.97 -8.12 9.24
N HIS A 151 -9.06 -6.80 9.11
CA HIS A 151 -9.70 -5.93 10.10
C HIS A 151 -11.17 -5.72 9.73
N GLY A 152 -12.03 -5.47 10.73
CA GLY A 152 -13.43 -5.13 10.51
C GLY A 152 -14.40 -6.32 10.50
N LEU A 153 -13.94 -7.57 10.61
CA LEU A 153 -14.83 -8.73 10.76
C LEU A 153 -15.61 -8.70 12.08
N ARG A 154 -14.98 -8.22 13.14
CA ARG A 154 -15.54 -8.03 14.48
C ARG A 154 -14.87 -6.83 15.14
N GLU A 155 -15.56 -6.17 16.06
CA GLU A 155 -14.99 -5.05 16.82
C GLU A 155 -13.73 -5.49 17.57
N GLN A 156 -12.62 -4.78 17.35
CA GLN A 156 -11.32 -4.96 18.03
C GLN A 156 -10.61 -6.31 17.81
N GLU A 157 -11.07 -7.15 16.88
CA GLU A 157 -10.37 -8.38 16.49
C GLU A 157 -9.70 -8.22 15.11
N VAL A 158 -8.55 -8.88 14.94
CA VAL A 158 -7.87 -9.01 13.65
C VAL A 158 -7.94 -10.47 13.22
N GLY A 159 -8.62 -10.72 12.10
CA GLY A 159 -8.61 -12.03 11.45
C GLY A 159 -7.26 -12.27 10.77
N ILE A 160 -6.76 -13.50 10.83
CA ILE A 160 -5.54 -13.91 10.13
C ILE A 160 -5.91 -14.95 9.07
N SER A 161 -5.57 -14.67 7.82
CA SER A 161 -5.73 -15.60 6.71
C SER A 161 -4.37 -15.98 6.14
N LYS A 162 -4.04 -17.27 6.21
CA LYS A 162 -2.80 -17.82 5.64
C LYS A 162 -3.11 -18.46 4.29
N ILE A 163 -2.57 -17.87 3.23
CA ILE A 163 -2.78 -18.29 1.85
C ILE A 163 -1.58 -19.10 1.36
N PRO A 164 -1.71 -20.40 1.08
CA PRO A 164 -0.61 -21.21 0.58
C PRO A 164 -0.05 -20.65 -0.73
N ARG A 165 1.27 -20.72 -0.93
CA ARG A 165 1.91 -20.31 -2.18
C ARG A 165 1.36 -21.02 -3.42
N SER A 166 0.90 -22.26 -3.26
CA SER A 166 0.25 -23.02 -4.33
C SER A 166 -1.05 -22.37 -4.81
N LEU A 167 -1.77 -21.62 -3.97
CA LEU A 167 -2.93 -20.86 -4.38
C LEU A 167 -2.53 -19.68 -5.26
N TYR A 168 -1.48 -18.94 -4.90
CA TYR A 168 -0.94 -17.86 -5.73
C TYR A 168 -0.56 -18.34 -7.13
N GLN A 169 0.13 -19.49 -7.23
CA GLN A 169 0.49 -20.08 -8.52
C GLN A 169 -0.74 -20.48 -9.36
N LYS A 170 -1.78 -21.02 -8.73
CA LYS A 170 -3.06 -21.33 -9.40
C LYS A 170 -3.77 -20.08 -9.90
N VAL A 171 -3.77 -19.01 -9.09
CA VAL A 171 -4.34 -17.72 -9.48
C VAL A 171 -3.56 -17.13 -10.66
N LEU A 172 -2.22 -17.16 -10.62
CA LEU A 172 -1.36 -16.67 -11.69
C LEU A 172 -1.69 -17.33 -13.04
N ALA A 173 -1.88 -18.66 -13.05
CA ALA A 173 -2.21 -19.41 -14.25
C ALA A 173 -3.57 -19.04 -14.88
N SER A 174 -4.47 -18.43 -14.10
CA SER A 174 -5.81 -18.00 -14.54
C SER A 174 -5.99 -16.48 -14.54
N LEU A 175 -4.89 -15.72 -14.38
CA LEU A 175 -4.94 -14.27 -14.22
C LEU A 175 -5.56 -13.58 -15.43
N THR A 176 -5.17 -13.96 -16.65
CA THR A 176 -5.68 -13.36 -17.89
C THR A 176 -7.19 -13.55 -18.07
N GLU A 177 -7.73 -14.70 -17.67
CA GLU A 177 -9.16 -14.96 -17.69
C GLU A 177 -9.87 -14.11 -16.63
N ARG A 178 -9.29 -14.05 -15.42
CA ARG A 178 -9.85 -13.27 -14.30
C ARG A 178 -9.82 -11.77 -14.54
N MET A 179 -8.85 -11.25 -15.30
CA MET A 179 -8.80 -9.85 -15.75
C MET A 179 -9.97 -9.46 -16.67
N GLN A 180 -10.74 -10.42 -17.18
CA GLN A 180 -11.98 -10.13 -17.93
C GLN A 180 -13.14 -9.76 -17.00
N ASN A 181 -13.03 -10.02 -15.70
CA ASN A 181 -14.00 -9.53 -14.72
C ASN A 181 -13.87 -8.00 -14.61
N GLU A 182 -14.96 -7.28 -14.83
CA GLU A 182 -15.00 -5.82 -14.87
C GLU A 182 -14.50 -5.19 -13.56
N VAL A 183 -14.94 -5.70 -12.41
CA VAL A 183 -14.54 -5.22 -11.08
C VAL A 183 -13.04 -5.39 -10.88
N TYR A 184 -12.51 -6.57 -11.20
CA TYR A 184 -11.08 -6.80 -11.04
C TYR A 184 -10.23 -5.99 -12.04
N SER A 185 -10.70 -5.78 -13.27
CA SER A 185 -10.02 -4.92 -14.23
C SER A 185 -9.84 -3.50 -13.67
N GLN A 186 -10.86 -2.98 -12.96
CA GLN A 186 -10.76 -1.67 -12.29
C GLN A 186 -9.75 -1.71 -11.13
N ILE A 187 -9.79 -2.73 -10.28
CA ILE A 187 -8.80 -2.91 -9.18
C ILE A 187 -7.37 -2.91 -9.70
N ALA A 188 -7.12 -3.64 -10.80
CA ALA A 188 -5.80 -3.86 -11.37
C ALA A 188 -5.31 -2.70 -12.26
N GLU A 189 -6.13 -1.67 -12.49
CA GLU A 189 -5.79 -0.56 -13.38
C GLU A 189 -4.77 0.41 -12.75
N PRO A 190 -3.59 0.60 -13.35
CA PRO A 190 -2.63 1.59 -12.90
C PRO A 190 -3.12 3.03 -13.13
N PRO A 191 -2.57 4.03 -12.42
CA PRO A 191 -1.46 3.92 -11.47
C PRO A 191 -1.90 3.38 -10.10
N TYR A 192 -3.19 3.36 -9.78
CA TYR A 192 -3.66 2.93 -8.47
C TYR A 192 -4.11 1.47 -8.50
N VAL A 193 -3.25 0.51 -8.15
CA VAL A 193 -3.61 -0.92 -8.09
C VAL A 193 -4.02 -1.28 -6.66
N SER A 194 -5.32 -1.35 -6.37
CA SER A 194 -5.84 -1.56 -4.99
C SER A 194 -7.31 -1.96 -4.94
N ILE A 195 -7.67 -2.93 -4.09
CA ILE A 195 -9.08 -3.28 -3.81
C ILE A 195 -9.88 -2.13 -3.17
N ASN A 196 -9.19 -1.16 -2.56
CA ASN A 196 -9.82 0.00 -1.94
C ASN A 196 -10.53 0.92 -2.96
N LYS A 197 -10.44 0.63 -4.26
CA LYS A 197 -11.29 1.24 -5.29
C LYS A 197 -12.77 0.84 -5.14
N ILE A 198 -13.05 -0.40 -4.74
CA ILE A 198 -14.42 -0.94 -4.69
C ILE A 198 -15.22 -0.32 -3.55
N SER A 199 -14.60 -0.15 -2.38
CA SER A 199 -15.25 0.42 -1.19
C SER A 199 -15.78 1.85 -1.39
N LEU A 200 -15.45 2.51 -2.49
CA LEU A 200 -15.88 3.86 -2.83
C LEU A 200 -17.14 3.88 -3.70
N GLU A 201 -17.38 2.84 -4.51
CA GLU A 201 -18.59 2.77 -5.35
C GLU A 201 -19.86 2.61 -4.51
N GLU A 202 -19.74 2.07 -3.28
CA GLU A 202 -20.86 1.91 -2.34
C GLU A 202 -21.17 3.19 -1.54
N GLU A 203 -20.24 4.14 -1.44
CA GLU A 203 -20.45 5.42 -0.71
C GLU A 203 -21.05 6.54 -1.58
N ASP A 204 -21.02 6.39 -2.91
CA ASP A 204 -21.56 7.34 -3.89
C ASP A 204 -23.00 7.02 -4.38
N LEU A 205 -23.68 6.02 -3.76
CA LEU A 205 -25.09 5.63 -4.02
C LEU A 205 -26.02 5.98 -2.86
#